data_AF-A0A1F3WRR6-F1
#
_entry.id   AF-A0A1F3WRR6-F1
#
_cell.length_a   1.000
_cell.length_b   1.000
_cell.length_c   1.000
_cell.angle_alpha   90.00
_cell.angle_beta   90.00
_cell.angle_gamma   90.00
#
_symmetry.space_group_name_H-M   'P 1'
#
loop_
_entity.id
_entity.type
_entity.pdbx_description
1 polymer ?
#
loop_
_entity_poly.entity_id
_entity_poly.type
_entity_poly.pdbx_seq_one_letter_code
_entity_poly.pdbx_strand_id
1 'polypeptide(L)'
;MAIKNLIAILIGVCFITGVANGAEYKFSDEHEMYVDPAAKQQLGERAFSEVMVFFHEAEKAIETKDIKALMDLYAENYTDGEHNKKSAEEIWRKIFATFEIMATRHNMKLVKMAEDKNMVIFRCSGLLLGVPNQNVKMKQKGLTTIDNWAQQDHVLVKEAGKWKLIGTYGTERKRFWFDMPMHPLF
;
A
#
# COMPACT_ATOMS: atom_id res chain seq x y z
N MET A 1 65.94 13.24 -35.94
CA MET A 1 64.82 14.13 -36.31
C MET A 1 63.58 13.27 -36.54
N ALA A 2 62.40 13.78 -36.18
CA ALA A 2 61.07 13.14 -36.15
C ALA A 2 60.68 12.41 -34.84
N ILE A 3 60.11 13.22 -33.93
CA ILE A 3 59.22 12.79 -32.85
C ILE A 3 57.86 12.46 -33.51
N LYS A 4 57.31 11.27 -33.29
CA LYS A 4 55.90 10.96 -33.58
C LYS A 4 55.16 10.73 -32.27
N ASN A 5 54.22 11.63 -32.02
CA ASN A 5 53.27 11.62 -30.91
C ASN A 5 52.48 10.32 -30.89
N LEU A 6 52.41 9.66 -29.73
CA LEU A 6 51.39 8.65 -29.44
C LEU A 6 50.51 9.20 -28.31
N ILE A 7 49.32 9.65 -28.69
CA ILE A 7 48.23 9.97 -27.77
C ILE A 7 47.59 8.62 -27.40
N ALA A 8 47.71 8.21 -26.14
CA ALA A 8 46.95 7.09 -25.59
C ALA A 8 45.87 7.65 -24.67
N ILE A 9 44.64 7.37 -25.05
CA ILE A 9 43.37 7.85 -24.48
C ILE A 9 43.18 7.24 -23.09
N LEU A 10 43.08 8.07 -22.05
CA LEU A 10 42.58 7.65 -20.74
C LEU A 10 41.08 7.37 -20.85
N ILE A 11 40.70 6.10 -20.81
CA ILE A 11 39.31 5.69 -20.60
C ILE A 11 39.02 5.90 -19.11
N GLY A 12 38.42 7.05 -18.79
CA GLY A 12 37.86 7.30 -17.47
C GLY A 12 36.65 6.41 -17.27
N VAL A 13 36.79 5.37 -16.46
CA VAL A 13 35.65 4.59 -15.94
C VAL A 13 34.88 5.51 -15.00
N CYS A 14 33.77 6.05 -15.50
CA CYS A 14 32.79 6.74 -14.68
C CYS A 14 32.10 5.70 -13.79
N PHE A 15 32.51 5.65 -12.52
CA PHE A 15 31.68 5.06 -11.48
C PHE A 15 30.46 5.97 -11.32
N ILE A 16 29.37 5.63 -12.01
CA ILE A 16 28.07 6.22 -11.73
C ILE A 16 27.63 5.62 -10.39
N THR A 17 28.04 6.25 -9.29
CA THR A 17 27.38 6.05 -8.01
C THR A 17 25.99 6.66 -8.16
N GLY A 18 25.06 5.86 -8.64
CA GLY A 18 23.64 6.19 -8.64
C GLY A 18 23.18 6.32 -7.21
N VAL A 19 23.33 7.51 -6.64
CA VAL A 19 22.50 7.96 -5.53
C VAL A 19 21.09 8.03 -6.09
N ALA A 20 20.30 6.98 -5.84
CA ALA A 20 18.87 7.01 -6.03
C ALA A 20 18.33 8.15 -5.17
N ASN A 21 18.19 9.31 -5.79
CA ASN A 21 17.53 10.46 -5.19
C ASN A 21 16.03 10.16 -5.22
N GLY A 22 15.60 9.27 -4.32
CA GLY A 22 14.19 8.98 -4.10
C GLY A 22 13.57 10.22 -3.47
N ALA A 23 12.99 11.08 -4.31
CA ALA A 23 12.08 12.10 -3.82
C ALA A 23 10.99 11.36 -3.04
N GLU A 24 10.96 11.57 -1.73
CA GLU A 24 9.94 11.05 -0.83
C GLU A 24 8.58 11.44 -1.42
N TYR A 25 7.73 10.44 -1.68
CA TYR A 25 6.43 10.69 -2.29
C TYR A 25 5.60 11.52 -1.31
N LYS A 26 5.32 12.77 -1.68
CA LYS A 26 4.49 13.65 -0.88
C LYS A 26 3.04 13.33 -1.17
N PHE A 27 2.40 12.62 -0.25
CA PHE A 27 0.95 12.40 -0.27
C PHE A 27 0.20 13.74 -0.34
N SER A 28 -0.97 13.74 -0.96
CA SER A 28 -1.94 14.81 -0.72
C SER A 28 -2.32 14.87 0.76
N ASP A 29 -2.77 16.04 1.23
CA ASP A 29 -3.29 16.24 2.59
C ASP A 29 -4.53 15.36 2.91
N GLU A 30 -4.98 14.56 1.93
CA GLU A 30 -6.11 13.65 2.00
C GLU A 30 -5.73 12.24 2.51
N HIS A 31 -4.44 11.97 2.75
CA HIS A 31 -3.95 10.71 3.31
C HIS A 31 -3.48 10.92 4.75
N GLU A 32 -4.09 10.19 5.69
CA GLU A 32 -3.77 10.30 7.11
C GLU A 32 -3.67 8.91 7.74
N MET A 33 -2.48 8.56 8.22
CA MET A 33 -2.21 7.29 8.89
C MET A 33 -1.67 7.54 10.30
N TYR A 34 -2.46 7.19 11.31
CA TYR A 34 -2.04 7.16 12.70
C TYR A 34 -1.67 5.75 13.12
N VAL A 35 -0.51 5.59 13.76
CA VAL A 35 -0.04 4.31 14.28
C VAL A 35 0.22 4.44 15.77
N ASP A 36 -0.35 3.53 16.56
CA ASP A 36 -0.09 3.45 17.99
C ASP A 36 1.43 3.41 18.25
N PRO A 37 1.99 4.38 19.00
CA PRO A 37 3.43 4.45 19.26
C PRO A 37 4.01 3.19 19.90
N ALA A 38 3.19 2.42 20.63
CA ALA A 38 3.60 1.14 21.20
C ALA A 38 4.05 0.11 20.15
N ALA A 39 3.58 0.24 18.90
CA ALA A 39 4.01 -0.63 17.80
C ALA A 39 5.51 -0.49 17.52
N LYS A 40 6.02 0.73 17.52
CA LYS A 40 7.44 1.02 17.30
C LYS A 40 8.32 0.46 18.41
N GLN A 41 7.87 0.60 19.66
CA GLN A 41 8.58 0.04 20.82
C GLN A 41 8.69 -1.49 20.74
N GLN A 42 7.63 -2.17 20.30
CA GLN A 42 7.59 -3.65 20.23
C GLN A 42 8.37 -4.20 19.03
N LEU A 43 8.19 -3.62 17.84
CA LEU A 43 8.86 -4.07 16.61
C LEU A 43 10.34 -3.68 16.59
N GLY A 44 10.69 -2.57 17.22
CA GLY A 44 11.98 -1.90 17.04
C GLY A 44 12.05 -1.14 15.72
N GLU A 45 13.01 -0.22 15.63
CA GLU A 45 13.15 0.75 14.53
C GLU A 45 13.07 0.13 13.14
N ARG A 46 13.89 -0.91 12.89
CA ARG A 46 14.01 -1.52 11.56
C ARG A 46 12.71 -2.16 11.09
N ALA A 47 12.15 -3.08 11.88
CA ALA A 47 10.95 -3.80 11.48
C ALA A 47 9.74 -2.85 11.39
N PHE A 48 9.65 -1.87 12.30
CA PHE A 48 8.63 -0.84 12.22
C PHE A 48 8.75 -0.04 10.91
N SER A 49 9.95 0.45 10.57
CA SER A 49 10.17 1.21 9.34
C SER A 49 9.83 0.42 8.09
N GLU A 50 10.24 -0.86 8.01
CA GLU A 50 9.91 -1.73 6.88
C GLU A 50 8.39 -1.95 6.72
N VAL A 51 7.65 -2.08 7.83
CA VAL A 51 6.18 -2.21 7.79
C VAL A 51 5.51 -0.88 7.42
N MET A 52 6.03 0.26 7.87
CA MET A 52 5.51 1.56 7.45
C MET A 52 5.72 1.82 5.97
N VAL A 53 6.85 1.37 5.40
CA VAL A 53 7.08 1.42 3.95
C VAL A 53 5.99 0.65 3.20
N PHE A 54 5.60 -0.54 3.67
CA PHE A 54 4.51 -1.31 3.07
C PHE A 54 3.19 -0.51 3.01
N PHE A 55 2.77 0.11 4.12
CA PHE A 55 1.53 0.87 4.14
C PHE A 55 1.59 2.13 3.28
N HIS A 56 2.70 2.88 3.30
CA HIS A 56 2.88 4.03 2.43
C HIS A 56 2.91 3.64 0.94
N GLU A 57 3.52 2.51 0.59
CA GLU A 57 3.48 2.00 -0.80
C GLU A 57 2.05 1.66 -1.22
N ALA A 58 1.22 1.13 -0.32
CA ALA A 58 -0.18 0.86 -0.59
C ALA A 58 -0.98 2.15 -0.82
N GLU A 59 -0.85 3.13 0.07
CA GLU A 59 -1.51 4.44 -0.06
C GLU A 59 -1.12 5.12 -1.37
N LYS A 60 0.16 5.08 -1.73
CA LYS A 60 0.66 5.65 -2.98
C LYS A 60 0.05 4.93 -4.19
N ALA A 61 0.01 3.59 -4.18
CA ALA A 61 -0.56 2.82 -5.28
C ALA A 61 -2.07 3.08 -5.43
N ILE A 62 -2.78 3.29 -4.32
CA ILE A 62 -4.19 3.70 -4.31
C ILE A 62 -4.32 5.10 -4.92
N GLU A 63 -3.63 6.10 -4.40
CA GLU A 63 -3.73 7.50 -4.86
C GLU A 63 -3.43 7.63 -6.36
N THR A 64 -2.41 6.90 -6.84
CA THR A 64 -1.97 6.91 -8.24
C THR A 64 -2.72 5.92 -9.13
N LYS A 65 -3.63 5.11 -8.56
CA LYS A 65 -4.37 4.03 -9.23
C LYS A 65 -3.46 3.01 -9.92
N ASP A 66 -2.27 2.77 -9.37
CA ASP A 66 -1.32 1.79 -9.90
C ASP A 66 -1.71 0.39 -9.40
N ILE A 67 -2.54 -0.28 -10.18
CA ILE A 67 -2.99 -1.65 -9.86
C ILE A 67 -1.82 -2.63 -9.77
N LYS A 68 -0.76 -2.43 -10.56
CA LYS A 68 0.39 -3.34 -10.54
C LYS A 68 1.16 -3.16 -9.24
N ALA A 69 1.49 -1.93 -8.87
CA ALA A 69 2.17 -1.64 -7.61
C ALA A 69 1.35 -2.11 -6.40
N LEU A 70 0.03 -1.93 -6.44
CA LEU A 70 -0.84 -2.39 -5.36
C LEU A 70 -0.85 -3.93 -5.26
N MET A 71 -1.01 -4.65 -6.38
CA MET A 71 -1.02 -6.12 -6.36
C MET A 71 0.35 -6.73 -6.07
N ASP A 72 1.44 -5.98 -6.29
CA ASP A 72 2.78 -6.36 -5.85
C ASP A 72 2.90 -6.34 -4.31
N LEU A 73 1.97 -5.75 -3.56
CA LEU A 73 1.94 -5.81 -2.08
C LEU A 73 1.18 -7.02 -1.54
N TYR A 74 0.37 -7.69 -2.37
CA TYR A 74 -0.37 -8.88 -1.97
C TYR A 74 0.53 -10.12 -2.12
N ALA A 75 0.50 -10.99 -1.11
CA ALA A 75 1.16 -12.30 -1.15
C ALA A 75 0.56 -13.16 -2.26
N GLU A 76 1.34 -14.06 -2.85
CA GLU A 76 0.84 -14.94 -3.92
C GLU A 76 -0.28 -15.88 -3.45
N ASN A 77 -0.24 -16.28 -2.18
CA ASN A 77 -1.26 -17.11 -1.53
C ASN A 77 -2.27 -16.28 -0.72
N TYR A 78 -2.42 -14.99 -1.00
CA TYR A 78 -3.37 -14.12 -0.30
C TYR A 78 -4.79 -14.68 -0.31
N THR A 79 -5.45 -14.62 0.85
CA THR A 79 -6.86 -15.00 1.02
C THR A 79 -7.55 -14.15 2.07
N ASP A 80 -8.82 -13.85 1.84
CA ASP A 80 -9.72 -13.17 2.76
C ASP A 80 -11.14 -13.73 2.58
N GLY A 81 -11.54 -14.62 3.49
CA GLY A 81 -12.77 -15.41 3.33
C GLY A 81 -12.78 -16.19 2.02
N GLU A 82 -13.74 -15.89 1.15
CA GLU A 82 -13.88 -16.49 -0.20
C GLU A 82 -13.06 -15.75 -1.28
N HIS A 83 -12.44 -14.62 -0.93
CA HIS A 83 -11.68 -13.79 -1.85
C HIS A 83 -10.20 -14.17 -1.86
N ASN A 84 -9.62 -14.25 -3.05
CA ASN A 84 -8.20 -14.43 -3.29
C ASN A 84 -7.59 -13.18 -3.98
N LYS A 85 -6.28 -13.23 -4.27
CA LYS A 85 -5.54 -12.11 -4.88
C LYS A 85 -6.18 -11.62 -6.18
N LYS A 86 -6.68 -12.53 -7.01
CA LYS A 86 -7.34 -12.19 -8.27
C LYS A 86 -8.65 -11.43 -8.03
N SER A 87 -9.48 -11.88 -7.09
CA SER A 87 -10.71 -11.15 -6.77
C SER A 87 -10.44 -9.78 -6.15
N ALA A 88 -9.38 -9.65 -5.34
CA ALA A 88 -8.95 -8.35 -4.82
C ALA A 88 -8.54 -7.41 -5.97
N GLU A 89 -7.78 -7.90 -6.94
CA GLU A 89 -7.41 -7.14 -8.14
C GLU A 89 -8.64 -6.65 -8.91
N GLU A 90 -9.63 -7.52 -9.13
CA GLU A 90 -10.86 -7.18 -9.85
C GLU A 90 -11.67 -6.09 -9.12
N ILE A 91 -11.75 -6.16 -7.79
CA ILE A 91 -12.40 -5.13 -6.96
C ILE A 91 -11.65 -3.81 -7.08
N TRP A 92 -10.32 -3.80 -6.95
CA TRP A 92 -9.52 -2.59 -7.08
C TRP A 92 -9.62 -1.96 -8.46
N ARG A 93 -9.61 -2.76 -9.53
CA ARG A 93 -9.85 -2.27 -10.90
C ARG A 93 -11.19 -1.58 -11.03
N LYS A 94 -12.25 -2.14 -10.43
CA LYS A 94 -13.58 -1.53 -10.42
C LYS A 94 -13.59 -0.22 -9.62
N ILE A 95 -12.92 -0.16 -8.47
CA ILE A 95 -12.75 1.07 -7.68
C ILE A 95 -12.04 2.13 -8.53
N PHE A 96 -10.89 1.81 -9.12
CA PHE A 96 -10.07 2.75 -9.91
C PHE A 96 -10.79 3.26 -11.16
N ALA A 97 -11.64 2.44 -11.78
CA ALA A 97 -12.48 2.85 -12.90
C ALA A 97 -13.65 3.75 -12.47
N THR A 98 -14.10 3.64 -11.21
CA THR A 98 -15.29 4.34 -10.70
C THR A 98 -14.96 5.73 -10.16
N PHE A 99 -13.83 5.87 -9.46
CA PHE A 99 -13.48 7.08 -8.73
C PHE A 99 -12.32 7.82 -9.41
N GLU A 100 -12.44 9.14 -9.51
CA GLU A 100 -11.41 10.02 -10.08
C GLU A 100 -10.35 10.38 -9.06
N ILE A 101 -10.78 10.74 -7.85
CA ILE A 101 -9.93 11.06 -6.70
C ILE A 101 -10.22 10.04 -5.61
N MET A 102 -9.19 9.60 -4.90
CA MET A 102 -9.30 8.70 -3.76
C MET A 102 -8.40 9.16 -2.63
N ALA A 103 -8.81 8.84 -1.42
CA ALA A 103 -8.17 9.25 -0.18
C ALA A 103 -8.38 8.18 0.89
N THR A 104 -7.38 7.99 1.75
CA THR A 104 -7.40 6.99 2.82
C THR A 104 -7.17 7.63 4.18
N ARG A 105 -7.93 7.18 5.20
CA ARG A 105 -7.69 7.55 6.60
C ARG A 105 -7.67 6.31 7.47
N HIS A 106 -6.58 6.10 8.20
CA HIS A 106 -6.31 4.85 8.91
C HIS A 106 -5.83 5.12 10.34
N ASN A 107 -6.35 4.34 11.29
CA ASN A 107 -5.82 4.22 12.64
C ASN A 107 -5.38 2.77 12.87
N MET A 108 -4.11 2.58 13.19
CA MET A 108 -3.48 1.27 13.24
C MET A 108 -2.89 0.96 14.61
N LYS A 109 -3.04 -0.30 15.05
CA LYS A 109 -2.44 -0.82 16.27
C LYS A 109 -1.80 -2.18 16.02
N LEU A 110 -0.59 -2.39 16.50
CA LEU A 110 0.02 -3.71 16.51
C LEU A 110 -0.72 -4.63 17.50
N VAL A 111 -1.22 -5.76 17.01
CA VAL A 111 -1.92 -6.78 17.82
C VAL A 111 -0.98 -7.90 18.20
N LYS A 112 -0.22 -8.41 17.22
CA LYS A 112 0.64 -9.57 17.40
C LYS A 112 1.81 -9.49 16.44
N MET A 113 2.92 -10.12 16.83
CA MET A 113 4.06 -10.38 15.96
C MET A 113 4.60 -11.78 16.25
N ALA A 114 5.22 -12.39 15.25
CA ALA A 114 6.05 -13.57 15.46
C ALA A 114 7.37 -13.19 16.15
N GLU A 115 7.98 -14.13 16.87
CA GLU A 115 9.25 -13.91 17.59
C GLU A 115 10.40 -13.50 16.65
N ASP A 116 10.42 -14.08 15.44
CA ASP A 116 11.38 -13.77 14.38
C ASP A 116 11.06 -12.46 13.62
N LYS A 117 9.92 -11.83 13.94
CA LYS A 117 9.40 -10.62 13.29
C LYS A 117 9.24 -10.75 11.77
N ASN A 118 8.96 -11.95 11.26
CA ASN A 118 8.60 -12.20 9.86
C ASN A 118 7.09 -12.23 9.62
N MET A 119 6.28 -12.09 10.68
CA MET A 119 4.83 -11.92 10.60
C MET A 119 4.39 -10.87 11.61
N VAL A 120 3.53 -9.96 11.19
CA VAL A 120 2.87 -8.97 12.05
C VAL A 120 1.38 -8.93 11.77
N ILE A 121 0.60 -8.61 12.80
CA ILE A 121 -0.84 -8.37 12.70
C ILE A 121 -1.10 -6.95 13.17
N PHE A 122 -1.59 -6.11 12.28
CA PHE A 122 -2.03 -4.76 12.59
C PHE A 122 -3.54 -4.66 12.52
N ARG A 123 -4.17 -4.26 13.62
CA ARG A 123 -5.58 -3.90 13.65
C ARG A 123 -5.76 -2.50 13.11
N CYS A 124 -6.55 -2.34 12.08
CA CYS A 124 -6.88 -1.07 11.47
C CYS A 124 -8.36 -0.74 11.63
N SER A 125 -8.64 0.55 11.78
CA SER A 125 -9.96 1.12 11.48
C SER A 125 -9.74 2.27 10.51
N GLY A 126 -10.55 2.34 9.45
CA GLY A 126 -10.29 3.32 8.42
C GLY A 126 -11.45 3.58 7.47
N LEU A 127 -11.21 4.56 6.61
CA LEU A 127 -12.10 5.04 5.58
C LEU A 127 -11.35 5.09 4.25
N LEU A 128 -11.97 4.53 3.21
CA LEU A 128 -11.61 4.80 1.84
C LEU A 128 -12.67 5.74 1.26
N LEU A 129 -12.24 6.93 0.85
CA LEU A 129 -13.08 7.97 0.29
C LEU A 129 -12.75 8.16 -1.18
N GLY A 130 -13.71 8.67 -1.95
CA GLY A 130 -13.43 9.10 -3.30
C GLY A 130 -14.51 9.96 -3.93
N VAL A 131 -14.14 10.61 -5.02
CA VAL A 131 -15.04 11.40 -5.87
C VAL A 131 -15.35 10.60 -7.12
N PRO A 132 -16.62 10.24 -7.38
CA PRO A 132 -16.98 9.47 -8.57
C PRO A 132 -16.62 10.21 -9.86
N ASN A 133 -16.15 9.47 -10.86
CA ASN A 133 -15.93 10.02 -12.20
C ASN A 133 -17.26 10.56 -12.76
N GLN A 134 -17.21 11.71 -13.43
CA GLN A 134 -18.39 12.38 -14.01
C GLN A 134 -19.20 11.46 -14.95
N ASN A 135 -18.49 10.56 -15.67
CA ASN A 135 -19.07 9.62 -16.64
C ASN A 135 -19.79 8.44 -15.98
N VAL A 136 -19.61 8.22 -14.67
CA VAL A 136 -20.28 7.16 -13.92
C VAL A 136 -21.63 7.65 -13.42
N LYS A 137 -22.68 6.85 -13.65
CA LYS A 137 -24.03 7.09 -13.14
C LYS A 137 -24.13 6.72 -11.65
N MET A 138 -23.57 7.58 -10.80
CA MET A 138 -23.75 7.53 -9.34
C MET A 138 -24.70 8.64 -8.90
N LYS A 139 -25.60 8.35 -7.94
CA LYS A 139 -26.55 9.33 -7.38
C LYS A 139 -25.83 10.46 -6.65
N GLN A 140 -24.74 10.14 -5.96
CA GLN A 140 -23.88 11.09 -5.27
C GLN A 140 -22.74 11.50 -6.21
N LYS A 141 -22.51 12.81 -6.36
CA LYS A 141 -21.51 13.40 -7.27
C LYS A 141 -20.35 14.10 -6.53
N GLY A 142 -20.38 14.13 -5.19
CA GLY A 142 -19.32 14.68 -4.35
C GLY A 142 -18.49 13.60 -3.66
N LEU A 143 -17.66 14.01 -2.70
CA LEU A 143 -16.92 13.09 -1.84
C LEU A 143 -17.86 12.04 -1.24
N THR A 144 -17.53 10.77 -1.43
CA THR A 144 -18.34 9.63 -1.01
C THR A 144 -17.44 8.59 -0.36
N THR A 145 -17.94 7.93 0.69
CA THR A 145 -17.24 6.81 1.34
C THR A 145 -17.31 5.57 0.47
N ILE A 146 -16.22 5.23 -0.22
CA ILE A 146 -16.06 3.98 -0.98
C ILE A 146 -16.22 2.80 -0.04
N ASP A 147 -15.49 2.85 1.08
CA ASP A 147 -15.52 1.82 2.09
C ASP A 147 -15.22 2.34 3.50
N ASN A 148 -15.65 1.60 4.51
CA ASN A 148 -15.24 1.78 5.90
C ASN A 148 -15.05 0.43 6.56
N TRP A 149 -14.06 0.35 7.46
CA TRP A 149 -13.84 -0.84 8.28
C TRP A 149 -13.45 -0.42 9.69
N ALA A 150 -13.78 -1.30 10.64
CA ALA A 150 -13.49 -1.10 12.04
C ALA A 150 -12.89 -2.38 12.61
N GLN A 151 -11.72 -2.24 13.24
CA GLN A 151 -11.01 -3.34 13.89
C GLN A 151 -10.69 -4.54 12.98
N GLN A 152 -10.34 -4.28 11.72
CA GLN A 152 -9.90 -5.30 10.78
C GLN A 152 -8.42 -5.58 10.95
N ASP A 153 -8.04 -6.85 11.09
CA ASP A 153 -6.64 -7.23 11.28
C ASP A 153 -5.99 -7.50 9.92
N HIS A 154 -5.02 -6.68 9.53
CA HIS A 154 -4.15 -6.93 8.39
C HIS A 154 -3.00 -7.82 8.81
N VAL A 155 -2.84 -8.97 8.15
CA VAL A 155 -1.73 -9.89 8.41
C VAL A 155 -0.68 -9.70 7.34
N LEU A 156 0.50 -9.24 7.78
CA LEU A 156 1.65 -9.07 6.91
C LEU A 156 2.68 -10.15 7.21
N VAL A 157 3.28 -10.68 6.15
CA VAL A 157 4.37 -11.66 6.20
C VAL A 157 5.55 -11.19 5.36
N LYS A 158 6.76 -11.61 5.72
CA LYS A 158 7.95 -11.38 4.89
C LYS A 158 8.13 -12.51 3.88
N GLU A 159 8.01 -12.18 2.60
CA GLU A 159 8.31 -13.06 1.47
C GLU A 159 9.53 -12.54 0.72
N ALA A 160 10.58 -13.36 0.61
CA ALA A 160 11.83 -12.98 -0.05
C ALA A 160 12.39 -11.61 0.41
N GLY A 161 12.24 -11.31 1.71
CA GLY A 161 12.71 -10.06 2.33
C GLY A 161 11.79 -8.85 2.15
N LYS A 162 10.61 -8.99 1.54
CA LYS A 162 9.61 -7.93 1.38
C LYS A 162 8.34 -8.24 2.17
N TRP A 163 7.74 -7.23 2.78
CA TRP A 163 6.43 -7.38 3.42
C TRP A 163 5.32 -7.55 2.39
N LYS A 164 4.39 -8.46 2.68
CA LYS A 164 3.25 -8.79 1.84
C LYS A 164 2.00 -8.96 2.70
N LEU A 165 0.85 -8.53 2.21
CA LEU A 165 -0.44 -8.83 2.80
C LEU A 165 -0.83 -10.27 2.44
N ILE A 166 -1.00 -11.14 3.44
CA ILE A 166 -1.45 -12.53 3.23
C ILE A 166 -2.96 -12.69 3.44
N GLY A 167 -3.60 -11.70 4.04
CA GLY A 167 -5.04 -11.71 4.27
C GLY A 167 -5.46 -10.72 5.33
N THR A 168 -6.76 -10.69 5.57
CA THR A 168 -7.36 -10.00 6.70
C THR A 168 -8.04 -11.01 7.62
N TYR A 169 -8.13 -10.69 8.91
CA TYR A 169 -8.87 -11.48 9.89
C TYR A 169 -9.77 -10.56 10.72
N GLY A 170 -10.91 -11.09 11.17
CA GLY A 170 -11.85 -10.35 12.01
C GLY A 170 -13.29 -10.70 11.70
N THR A 171 -14.22 -10.06 12.42
CA THR A 171 -15.64 -10.19 12.09
C THR A 171 -15.96 -9.15 11.01
N GLU A 172 -16.27 -9.61 9.80
CA GLU A 172 -16.78 -8.71 8.77
C GLU A 172 -18.06 -8.03 9.29
N ARG A 173 -18.13 -6.70 9.22
CA ARG A 173 -19.36 -5.99 9.59
C ARG A 173 -20.44 -6.40 8.60
N LYS A 174 -21.65 -6.73 9.09
CA LYS A 174 -22.83 -6.86 8.23
C LYS A 174 -23.06 -5.55 7.47
N ARG A 175 -22.70 -5.54 6.18
CA ARG A 175 -22.96 -4.44 5.25
C ARG A 175 -24.45 -4.40 4.97
N PHE A 176 -25.05 -3.23 5.08
CA PHE A 176 -26.44 -3.01 4.69
C PHE A 176 -26.53 -2.88 3.16
N TRP A 177 -27.71 -3.12 2.59
CA TRP A 177 -27.97 -3.12 1.14
C TRP A 177 -27.74 -1.77 0.43
N PHE A 178 -27.45 -0.70 1.18
CA PHE A 178 -27.06 0.62 0.69
C PHE A 178 -25.61 0.99 1.02
N ASP A 179 -24.89 0.14 1.78
CA ASP A 179 -23.45 0.28 1.96
C ASP A 179 -22.77 -0.09 0.63
N MET A 180 -21.86 0.77 0.19
CA MET A 180 -21.30 0.72 -1.15
C MET A 180 -20.55 -0.60 -1.44
N PRO A 181 -20.54 -1.07 -2.71
CA PRO A 181 -20.36 -2.48 -3.04
C PRO A 181 -18.91 -2.98 -3.10
N MET A 182 -17.92 -2.25 -2.58
CA MET A 182 -16.51 -2.56 -2.83
C MET A 182 -15.69 -2.48 -1.53
N HIS A 183 -15.56 -3.61 -0.83
CA HIS A 183 -14.52 -3.75 0.19
C HIS A 183 -13.18 -3.93 -0.51
N PRO A 184 -12.18 -3.07 -0.31
CA PRO A 184 -10.89 -3.21 -0.98
C PRO A 184 -10.10 -4.45 -0.54
N LEU A 185 -10.57 -5.18 0.49
CA LEU A 185 -9.92 -6.36 1.08
C LEU A 185 -8.47 -6.09 1.49
N PHE A 186 -8.16 -4.80 1.68
CA PHE A 186 -6.88 -4.27 2.07
C PHE A 186 -6.92 -3.96 3.54
#